data_AF-A0A0E3P193-F1
#
_entry.id   AF-A0A0E3P193-F1
#
_cell.length_a   1.000
_cell.length_b   1.000
_cell.length_c   1.000
_cell.angle_alpha   90.00
_cell.angle_beta   90.00
_cell.angle_gamma   90.00
#
_symmetry.space_group_name_H-M   'P 1'
#
loop_
_entity.id
_entity.type
_entity.pdbx_description
1 polymer ?
#
loop_
_entity_poly.entity_id
_entity_poly.type
_entity_poly.pdbx_seq_one_letter_code
_entity_poly.pdbx_strand_id
1 'polypeptide(L)'
;MKPKRMTVIAVVLVFLLSGFYVYSTFSYILFGSLLPLYSIHNKDDTQHEVIVEVFGVYNQSITKEEYSVRSGSMADYPKTFWFKFNRWTDYRFEVTLDNETVRTYEGKTDNFREVHIVLYDKDSEYYPIIVDEMSFELGKGRKWDYD
;
A
#
# COMPACT_ATOMS: atom_id res chain seq x y z
N MET A 1 -10.85 -52.57 5.67
CA MET A 1 -10.91 -52.01 4.30
C MET A 1 -9.79 -51.00 4.14
N LYS A 2 -8.84 -51.20 3.21
CA LYS A 2 -7.84 -50.16 2.90
C LYS A 2 -8.57 -48.99 2.24
N PRO A 3 -8.40 -47.74 2.69
CA PRO A 3 -8.98 -46.61 1.97
C PRO A 3 -8.45 -46.65 0.54
N LYS A 4 -9.36 -46.51 -0.43
CA LYS A 4 -8.95 -46.43 -1.83
C LYS A 4 -8.00 -45.24 -1.95
N ARG A 5 -6.92 -45.36 -2.72
CA ARG A 5 -5.88 -44.32 -2.88
C ARG A 5 -6.48 -42.93 -3.13
N MET A 6 -7.59 -42.84 -3.86
CA MET A 6 -8.35 -41.61 -4.08
C MET A 6 -8.89 -40.95 -2.80
N THR A 7 -9.36 -41.72 -1.82
CA THR A 7 -9.87 -41.19 -0.54
C THR A 7 -8.75 -40.53 0.25
N VAL A 8 -7.57 -41.15 0.28
CA VAL A 8 -6.40 -40.56 0.96
C VAL A 8 -5.96 -39.27 0.26
N ILE A 9 -5.91 -39.27 -1.08
CA ILE A 9 -5.56 -38.08 -1.86
C ILE A 9 -6.57 -36.95 -1.60
N ALA A 10 -7.87 -37.25 -1.61
CA ALA A 10 -8.92 -36.26 -1.37
C ALA A 10 -8.80 -35.62 0.03
N VAL A 11 -8.57 -36.44 1.07
CA VAL A 11 -8.38 -35.94 2.44
C VAL A 11 -7.17 -35.02 2.53
N VAL A 12 -6.03 -35.40 1.93
CA VAL A 12 -4.83 -34.56 1.91
C VAL A 12 -5.09 -33.23 1.19
N LEU A 13 -5.79 -33.26 0.05
CA LEU A 13 -6.13 -32.05 -0.70
C LEU A 13 -7.01 -31.09 0.11
N VAL A 14 -8.02 -31.62 0.82
CA VAL A 14 -8.87 -30.82 1.71
C VAL A 14 -8.06 -30.18 2.84
N PHE A 15 -7.17 -30.94 3.49
CA PHE A 15 -6.30 -30.40 4.53
C PHE A 15 -5.40 -29.28 4.00
N LEU A 16 -4.78 -29.46 2.84
CA LEU A 16 -3.94 -28.43 2.21
C LEU A 16 -4.73 -27.17 1.88
N LEU A 17 -5.91 -27.31 1.29
CA LEU A 17 -6.77 -26.17 0.96
C LEU A 17 -7.25 -25.44 2.22
N SER A 18 -7.64 -26.17 3.28
CA SER A 18 -8.05 -25.57 4.55
C SER A 18 -6.89 -24.86 5.25
N GLY A 19 -5.69 -25.46 5.25
CA GLY A 19 -4.50 -24.86 5.83
C GLY A 19 -4.10 -23.59 5.09
N PHE A 20 -4.16 -23.63 3.75
CA PHE A 20 -3.93 -22.46 2.91
C PHE A 20 -4.97 -21.36 3.15
N TYR A 21 -6.25 -21.72 3.29
CA TYR A 21 -7.33 -20.76 3.58
C TYR A 21 -7.13 -20.08 4.93
N VAL A 22 -6.88 -20.85 5.99
CA VAL A 22 -6.62 -20.32 7.34
C VAL A 22 -5.37 -19.43 7.31
N TYR A 23 -4.25 -19.93 6.77
CA TYR A 23 -3.01 -19.15 6.66
C TYR A 23 -3.22 -17.82 5.92
N SER A 24 -3.95 -17.87 4.80
CA SER A 24 -4.22 -16.69 3.96
C SER A 24 -5.12 -15.69 4.68
N THR A 25 -6.17 -16.13 5.38
CA THR A 25 -7.14 -15.24 6.06
C THR A 25 -6.69 -14.77 7.43
N PHE A 26 -5.84 -15.54 8.12
CA PHE A 26 -5.41 -15.25 9.50
C PHE A 26 -4.75 -13.88 9.65
N SER A 27 -3.95 -13.48 8.66
CA SER A 27 -3.31 -12.15 8.68
C SER A 27 -4.34 -11.01 8.65
N TYR A 28 -5.45 -11.16 7.91
CA TYR A 28 -6.50 -10.15 7.83
C TYR A 28 -7.33 -10.07 9.12
N ILE A 29 -7.49 -11.19 9.82
CA ILE A 29 -8.19 -11.23 11.12
C ILE A 29 -7.39 -10.49 12.19
N LEU A 30 -6.07 -10.65 12.20
CA LEU A 30 -5.21 -10.00 13.20
C LEU A 30 -4.96 -8.52 12.87
N PHE A 31 -4.55 -8.22 11.64
CA PHE A 31 -4.02 -6.90 11.28
C PHE A 31 -5.03 -6.02 10.52
N GLY A 32 -6.25 -6.51 10.28
CA GLY A 32 -7.30 -5.77 9.58
C GLY A 32 -7.19 -5.83 8.06
N SER A 33 -7.89 -4.91 7.38
CA SER A 33 -7.86 -4.81 5.92
C SER A 33 -6.46 -4.44 5.43
N LEU A 34 -6.12 -4.89 4.23
CA LEU A 34 -4.93 -4.42 3.54
C LEU A 34 -5.06 -2.92 3.29
N LEU A 35 -3.98 -2.20 3.54
CA LEU A 35 -3.87 -0.81 3.13
C LEU A 35 -3.57 -0.73 1.62
N PRO A 36 -4.00 0.35 0.93
CA PRO A 36 -3.55 0.66 -0.42
C PRO A 36 -2.02 0.80 -0.48
N LEU A 37 -1.48 0.81 -1.70
CA LEU A 37 -0.04 1.02 -1.87
C LEU A 37 0.34 2.43 -1.44
N TYR A 38 -0.46 3.39 -1.93
CA TYR A 38 -0.41 4.77 -1.53
C TYR A 38 -1.80 5.40 -1.59
N SER A 39 -1.96 6.49 -0.88
CA SER A 39 -3.16 7.32 -0.86
C SER A 39 -2.77 8.79 -1.00
N ILE A 40 -3.58 9.57 -1.71
CA ILE A 40 -3.37 10.99 -1.97
C ILE A 40 -4.54 11.75 -1.38
N HIS A 41 -4.25 12.70 -0.50
CA HIS A 41 -5.26 13.53 0.13
C HIS A 41 -4.95 15.01 -0.13
N ASN A 42 -5.87 15.68 -0.81
CA ASN A 42 -5.77 17.11 -0.98
C ASN A 42 -6.50 17.86 0.14
N LYS A 43 -5.75 18.64 0.94
CA LYS A 43 -6.31 19.44 2.04
C LYS A 43 -6.75 20.85 1.63
N ASP A 44 -6.48 21.29 0.41
CA ASP A 44 -6.83 22.65 -0.02
C ASP A 44 -8.15 22.73 -0.80
N ASP A 45 -8.46 23.96 -1.20
CA ASP A 45 -9.70 24.34 -1.88
C ASP A 45 -9.60 24.25 -3.41
N THR A 46 -8.46 23.81 -3.95
CA THR A 46 -8.17 23.75 -5.38
C THR A 46 -8.08 22.31 -5.88
N GLN A 47 -8.07 22.13 -7.19
CA GLN A 47 -7.85 20.82 -7.81
C GLN A 47 -6.40 20.75 -8.28
N HIS A 48 -5.73 19.64 -7.97
CA HIS A 48 -4.32 19.46 -8.29
C HIS A 48 -4.09 18.23 -9.16
N GLU A 49 -3.08 18.33 -10.02
CA GLU A 49 -2.57 17.22 -10.80
C GLU A 49 -1.42 16.58 -10.04
N VAL A 50 -1.52 15.28 -9.77
CA VAL A 50 -0.50 14.52 -9.05
C VAL A 50 -0.09 13.33 -9.88
N ILE A 51 1.20 13.25 -10.20
CA ILE A 51 1.79 12.08 -10.84
C ILE A 51 2.54 11.30 -9.77
N VAL A 52 2.18 10.03 -9.59
CA VAL A 52 2.89 9.11 -8.69
C VAL A 52 3.57 8.04 -9.52
N GLU A 53 4.91 8.04 -9.48
CA GLU A 53 5.74 7.02 -10.10
C GLU A 53 6.39 6.16 -9.02
N VAL A 54 6.26 4.84 -9.14
CA VAL A 54 6.80 3.87 -8.18
C VAL A 54 7.91 3.08 -8.86
N PHE A 55 9.09 3.10 -8.28
CA PHE A 55 10.27 2.38 -8.72
C PHE A 55 10.55 1.18 -7.80
N GLY A 56 11.00 0.08 -8.40
CA GLY A 56 11.50 -1.08 -7.67
C GLY A 56 12.97 -0.95 -7.26
N VAL A 57 13.51 -1.98 -6.60
CA VAL A 57 14.92 -2.05 -6.12
C VAL A 57 15.97 -1.74 -7.18
N TYR A 58 15.74 -2.12 -8.44
CA TYR A 58 16.68 -1.87 -9.53
C TYR A 58 16.40 -0.57 -10.27
N ASN A 59 15.70 0.36 -9.60
CA ASN A 59 15.33 1.66 -10.12
C ASN A 59 14.48 1.60 -11.41
N GLN A 60 13.81 0.46 -11.63
CA GLN A 60 12.90 0.28 -12.74
C GLN A 60 11.52 0.84 -12.37
N SER A 61 10.92 1.62 -13.28
CA SER A 61 9.54 2.11 -13.12
C SER A 61 8.58 0.92 -13.18
N ILE A 62 7.80 0.75 -12.11
CA ILE A 62 6.80 -0.33 -11.96
C ILE A 62 5.42 0.18 -12.37
N THR A 63 5.08 1.39 -11.93
CA THR A 63 3.83 2.05 -12.27
C THR A 63 4.03 3.55 -12.29
N LYS A 64 3.31 4.23 -13.19
CA LYS A 64 3.25 5.68 -13.29
C LYS A 64 1.80 6.05 -13.51
N GLU A 65 1.20 6.69 -12.51
CA GLU A 65 -0.21 7.03 -12.51
C GLU A 65 -0.37 8.54 -12.36
N GLU A 66 -1.37 9.08 -13.05
CA GLU A 66 -1.71 10.50 -13.02
C GLU A 66 -3.10 10.67 -12.43
N TYR A 67 -3.22 11.55 -11.44
CA TYR A 67 -4.44 11.80 -10.70
C TYR A 67 -4.81 13.27 -10.80
N SER A 68 -6.11 13.52 -10.92
CA SER A 68 -6.68 14.83 -10.73
C SER A 68 -7.49 14.84 -9.43
N VAL A 69 -6.87 15.34 -8.36
CA VAL A 69 -7.41 15.26 -7.00
C VAL A 69 -8.14 16.55 -6.67
N ARG A 70 -9.45 16.45 -6.47
CA ARG A 70 -10.30 17.61 -6.13
C ARG A 70 -10.05 18.06 -4.69
N SER A 71 -10.45 19.30 -4.41
CA SER A 71 -10.47 19.86 -3.06
C SER A 71 -11.11 18.91 -2.04
N GLY A 72 -10.43 18.72 -0.91
CA GLY A 72 -10.90 17.90 0.21
C GLY A 72 -11.12 16.42 -0.11
N SER A 73 -10.66 15.95 -1.28
CA SER A 73 -10.89 14.59 -1.74
C SER A 73 -9.66 13.71 -1.57
N MET A 74 -9.90 12.40 -1.58
CA MET A 74 -8.88 11.37 -1.44
C MET A 74 -8.91 10.45 -2.68
N ALA A 75 -7.73 10.05 -3.12
CA ALA A 75 -7.54 9.08 -4.20
C ALA A 75 -6.56 7.98 -3.74
N ASP A 76 -6.94 6.73 -3.94
CA ASP A 76 -6.15 5.57 -3.48
C ASP A 76 -5.70 4.71 -4.65
N TYR A 77 -4.46 4.22 -4.59
CA TYR A 77 -3.98 3.19 -5.50
C TYR A 77 -3.87 1.84 -4.78
N PRO A 78 -4.64 0.82 -5.20
CA PRO A 78 -4.63 -0.46 -4.53
C PRO A 78 -3.31 -1.21 -4.75
N LYS A 79 -2.86 -1.99 -3.75
CA LYS A 79 -1.74 -2.91 -3.94
C LYS A 79 -2.10 -3.99 -4.95
N THR A 80 -1.42 -4.01 -6.10
CA THR A 80 -1.52 -5.10 -7.06
C THR A 80 -0.89 -6.38 -6.51
N PHE A 81 -1.13 -7.51 -7.17
CA PHE A 81 -0.61 -8.83 -6.75
C PHE A 81 0.91 -8.81 -6.55
N TRP A 82 1.66 -8.07 -7.38
CA TRP A 82 3.11 -7.93 -7.27
C TRP A 82 3.55 -7.40 -5.89
N PHE A 83 2.90 -6.32 -5.43
CA PHE A 83 3.21 -5.69 -4.13
C PHE A 83 2.80 -6.57 -2.94
N LYS A 84 1.74 -7.38 -3.08
CA LYS A 84 1.29 -8.27 -2.00
C LYS A 84 2.25 -9.42 -1.72
N PHE A 85 2.96 -9.90 -2.74
CA PHE A 85 3.90 -11.02 -2.62
C PHE A 85 5.32 -10.56 -2.32
N ASN A 86 5.73 -9.38 -2.77
CA ASN A 86 7.08 -8.88 -2.58
C ASN A 86 7.21 -8.00 -1.31
N ARG A 87 6.89 -8.58 -0.14
CA ARG A 87 6.70 -7.85 1.13
C ARG A 87 7.97 -7.25 1.75
N TRP A 88 9.17 -7.57 1.23
CA TRP A 88 10.46 -7.23 1.86
C TRP A 88 11.36 -6.39 0.95
N THR A 89 10.76 -5.72 -0.02
CA THR A 89 11.46 -4.91 -1.00
C THR A 89 11.31 -3.43 -0.64
N ASP A 90 12.41 -2.69 -0.76
CA ASP A 90 12.40 -1.24 -0.73
C ASP A 90 11.88 -0.71 -2.08
N TYR A 91 10.97 0.24 -2.00
CA TYR A 91 10.39 0.92 -3.14
C TYR A 91 10.67 2.41 -3.02
N ARG A 92 10.83 3.05 -4.18
CA ARG A 92 10.96 4.50 -4.26
C ARG A 92 9.72 5.08 -4.92
N PHE A 93 9.13 6.06 -4.27
CA PHE A 93 7.97 6.80 -4.73
C PHE A 93 8.46 8.18 -5.14
N GLU A 94 8.19 8.56 -6.38
CA GLU A 94 8.41 9.91 -6.89
C GLU A 94 7.06 10.53 -7.16
N VAL A 95 6.75 11.59 -6.42
CA VAL A 95 5.47 12.28 -6.50
C VAL A 95 5.72 13.66 -7.09
N THR A 96 5.09 13.93 -8.23
CA THR A 96 5.14 15.23 -8.89
C THR A 96 3.79 15.91 -8.73
N LEU A 97 3.78 17.10 -8.13
CA LEU A 97 2.61 17.95 -7.96
C LEU A 97 2.65 19.08 -9.00
N ASP A 98 1.56 19.22 -9.75
CA ASP A 98 1.32 20.24 -10.78
C ASP A 98 2.47 20.39 -11.78
N ASN A 99 3.14 19.29 -12.13
CA ASN A 99 4.32 19.24 -13.02
C ASN A 99 5.54 20.07 -12.57
N GLU A 100 5.56 20.55 -11.33
CA GLU A 100 6.61 21.44 -10.83
C GLU A 100 7.32 20.87 -9.59
N THR A 101 6.56 20.49 -8.57
CA THR A 101 7.14 20.10 -7.29
C THR A 101 7.31 18.58 -7.22
N VAL A 102 8.56 18.12 -7.11
CA VAL A 102 8.89 16.69 -6.99
C VAL A 102 9.32 16.36 -5.57
N ARG A 103 8.70 15.33 -4.98
CA ARG A 103 9.12 14.72 -3.73
C ARG A 103 9.40 13.25 -3.93
N THR A 104 10.46 12.77 -3.30
CA THR A 104 10.83 11.35 -3.31
C THR A 104 10.75 10.78 -1.91
N TYR A 105 10.16 9.60 -1.81
CA TYR A 105 10.14 8.80 -0.59
C TYR A 105 10.70 7.41 -0.89
N GLU A 106 11.60 6.93 -0.04
CA GLU A 106 12.14 5.58 -0.12
C GLU A 106 11.77 4.83 1.15
N GLY A 107 11.12 3.67 0.98
CA GLY A 107 10.63 2.91 2.11
C GLY A 107 10.18 1.51 1.77
N LYS A 108 9.89 0.73 2.80
CA LYS A 108 9.40 -0.63 2.67
C LYS A 108 7.90 -0.62 2.51
N THR A 109 7.41 -1.32 1.49
CA THR A 109 5.98 -1.55 1.35
C THR A 109 5.66 -2.97 1.77
N ASP A 110 4.76 -3.11 2.74
CA ASP A 110 4.15 -4.39 3.06
C ASP A 110 2.62 -4.26 3.00
N ASN A 111 1.90 -5.31 3.38
CA ASN A 111 0.44 -5.38 3.31
C ASN A 111 -0.30 -4.44 4.28
N PHE A 112 0.42 -3.91 5.28
CA PHE A 112 -0.09 -3.10 6.39
C PHE A 112 0.60 -1.74 6.47
N ARG A 113 1.35 -1.36 5.43
CA ARG A 113 1.94 -0.03 5.24
C ARG A 113 1.39 0.58 3.97
N GLU A 114 1.05 1.85 4.02
CA GLU A 114 0.77 2.68 2.84
C GLU A 114 1.70 3.89 2.83
N VAL A 115 2.02 4.37 1.63
CA VAL A 115 2.61 5.69 1.48
C VAL A 115 1.48 6.71 1.42
N HIS A 116 1.43 7.60 2.39
CA HIS A 116 0.42 8.64 2.46
C HIS A 116 1.00 9.92 1.85
N ILE A 117 0.23 10.53 0.96
CA ILE A 117 0.63 11.72 0.20
C ILE A 117 -0.37 12.81 0.57
N VAL A 118 0.09 13.85 1.26
CA VAL A 118 -0.76 14.98 1.66
C VAL A 118 -0.35 16.22 0.90
N LEU A 119 -1.32 16.81 0.20
CA LEU A 119 -1.14 18.06 -0.52
C LEU A 119 -1.64 19.22 0.33
N TYR A 120 -0.87 20.31 0.32
CA TYR A 120 -1.22 21.61 0.90
C TYR A 120 -1.58 21.59 2.38
N ASP A 121 -0.83 20.83 3.18
CA ASP A 121 -0.94 20.86 4.64
C ASP A 121 -0.21 22.07 5.23
N LYS A 122 -0.95 23.09 5.64
CA LYS A 122 -0.40 24.38 6.10
C LYS A 122 0.40 24.28 7.40
N ASP A 123 0.15 23.26 8.20
CA ASP A 123 0.82 23.05 9.48
C ASP A 123 2.12 22.23 9.33
N SER A 124 2.46 21.80 8.11
CA SER A 124 3.63 20.98 7.84
C SER A 124 4.83 21.80 7.36
N GLU A 125 6.01 21.46 7.87
CA GLU A 125 7.28 21.99 7.38
C GLU A 125 7.60 21.58 5.94
N TYR A 126 6.92 20.56 5.41
CA TYR A 126 7.16 20.01 4.08
C TYR A 126 6.24 20.55 2.98
N TYR A 127 5.46 21.62 3.28
CA TYR A 127 4.60 22.30 2.32
C TYR A 127 5.31 22.55 0.96
N PRO A 128 4.66 22.32 -0.19
CA PRO A 128 3.23 22.03 -0.38
C PRO A 128 2.87 20.53 -0.40
N ILE A 129 3.84 19.62 -0.27
CA ILE A 129 3.60 18.17 -0.39
C ILE A 129 4.38 17.39 0.65
N ILE A 130 3.65 16.58 1.41
CA ILE A 130 4.18 15.58 2.33
C ILE A 130 4.05 14.21 1.67
N VAL A 131 5.11 13.40 1.76
CA VAL A 131 5.08 11.99 1.37
C VAL A 131 5.66 11.19 2.54
N ASP A 132 4.83 10.44 3.24
CA ASP A 132 5.17 9.73 4.48
C ASP A 132 4.65 8.29 4.51
N GLU A 133 5.09 7.51 5.51
CA GLU A 133 4.57 6.16 5.75
C GLU A 133 3.44 6.20 6.78
N MET A 134 2.33 5.55 6.46
CA MET A 134 1.33 5.15 7.44
C MET A 134 1.36 3.64 7.61
N SER A 135 1.47 3.19 8.85
CA SER A 135 1.49 1.77 9.18
C SER A 135 0.38 1.42 10.18
N PHE A 136 -0.13 0.19 10.08
CA PHE A 136 -1.06 -0.34 11.08
C PHE A 136 -0.31 -1.14 12.15
N GLU A 137 -0.42 -0.70 13.41
CA GLU A 137 0.13 -1.40 14.57
C GLU A 137 -0.97 -2.12 15.36
N LEU A 138 -0.76 -3.42 15.63
CA LEU A 138 -1.68 -4.24 16.41
C LEU A 138 -1.89 -3.64 17.81
N GLY A 139 -3.16 -3.35 18.15
CA GLY A 139 -3.53 -2.79 19.46
C GLY A 139 -3.34 -1.27 19.60
N LYS A 140 -2.69 -0.60 18.63
CA LYS A 140 -2.53 0.86 18.62
C LYS A 140 -3.26 1.56 17.47
N GLY A 141 -3.66 0.82 16.43
CA GLY A 141 -4.36 1.39 15.27
C GLY A 141 -3.39 1.95 14.24
N ARG A 142 -3.80 3.03 13.55
CA ARG A 142 -2.96 3.70 12.54
C ARG A 142 -1.88 4.53 13.20
N LYS A 143 -0.62 4.30 12.83
CA LYS A 143 0.54 5.08 13.24
C LYS A 143 1.09 5.84 12.03
N TRP A 144 1.30 7.13 12.21
CA TRP A 144 1.97 8.00 11.27
C TRP A 144 3.40 8.21 11.77
N ASP A 145 4.39 8.17 10.90
CA ASP A 145 5.79 8.44 11.26
C ASP A 145 6.13 9.96 11.18
N TYR A 146 5.22 10.83 11.65
CA TYR A 146 5.56 12.23 11.94
C TYR A 146 6.37 12.30 13.23
N ASP A 147 7.62 12.76 13.14
CA ASP A 147 8.39 13.28 14.28
C ASP A 147 8.06 14.76 14.52
#